data_AF-S9R0S5-F1
#
_entry.id   AF-S9R0S5-F1
#
_cell.length_a   1.000
_cell.length_b   1.000
_cell.length_c   1.000
_cell.angle_alpha   90.00
_cell.angle_beta   90.00
_cell.angle_gamma   90.00
#
_symmetry.space_group_name_H-M   'P 1'
#
loop_
_entity.id
_entity.type
_entity.pdbx_description
1 polymer ?
#
loop_
_entity_poly.entity_id
_entity_poly.type
_entity_poly.pdbx_seq_one_letter_code
_entity_poly.pdbx_strand_id
1 'polypeptide(L)'
;MEYLNQKEQEQFAQVLEAKQIKDYTNMMFNLSQGCFNDCIVDFTSSKVGDKESACLTRCADKFFKHTQRVGQRFAENNAKLMQ
;
A
#
# COMPACT_ATOMS: atom_id res chain seq x y z
N MET A 1 -17.51 18.04 2.31
CA MET A 1 -18.28 17.22 1.34
C MET A 1 -19.72 17.69 1.19
N GLU A 2 -20.22 18.64 2.01
CA GLU A 2 -21.64 19.04 2.01
C GLU A 2 -22.09 20.04 0.92
N TYR A 3 -21.27 20.38 -0.08
CA TYR A 3 -21.71 21.32 -1.13
C TYR A 3 -21.18 20.98 -2.53
N LEU A 4 -21.17 19.71 -2.92
CA LEU A 4 -20.90 19.33 -4.32
C LEU A 4 -22.22 19.24 -5.08
N ASN A 5 -22.32 19.97 -6.20
CA ASN A 5 -23.43 19.81 -7.14
C ASN A 5 -23.31 18.47 -7.89
N GLN A 6 -24.37 18.05 -8.59
CA GLN A 6 -24.43 16.72 -9.22
C GLN A 6 -23.27 16.45 -10.21
N LYS A 7 -22.88 17.47 -11.00
CA LYS A 7 -21.76 17.36 -11.94
C LYS A 7 -20.42 17.22 -11.22
N GLU A 8 -20.25 17.92 -10.09
CA GLU A 8 -19.05 17.81 -9.26
C GLU A 8 -18.96 16.46 -8.54
N GLN A 9 -20.08 15.83 -8.18
CA GLN A 9 -20.10 14.49 -7.61
C GLN A 9 -19.61 13.44 -8.62
N GLU A 10 -20.05 13.53 -9.88
CA GLU A 10 -19.57 12.65 -10.96
C GLU A 10 -18.07 12.82 -11.22
N GLN A 11 -17.59 14.06 -11.30
CA GLN A 11 -16.17 14.35 -11.45
C GLN A 11 -15.36 13.85 -10.25
N PHE A 12 -15.88 14.03 -9.04
CA PHE A 12 -15.23 13.54 -7.83
C PHE A 12 -15.10 12.02 -7.82
N ALA A 13 -16.13 11.29 -8.26
CA ALA A 13 -16.07 9.83 -8.38
C ALA A 13 -14.96 9.37 -9.33
N GLN A 14 -14.81 10.03 -10.49
CA GLN A 14 -13.73 9.73 -11.44
C GLN A 14 -12.34 10.00 -10.85
N VAL A 15 -12.18 11.11 -10.13
CA VAL A 15 -10.92 11.44 -9.45
C VAL A 15 -10.61 10.42 -8.35
N LEU A 16 -11.62 9.96 -7.61
CA LEU A 16 -11.46 8.95 -6.57
C LEU A 16 -11.01 7.60 -7.15
N GLU A 17 -11.61 7.15 -8.24
CA GLU A 17 -11.22 5.92 -8.94
C GLU A 17 -9.78 6.01 -9.47
N ALA A 18 -9.43 7.10 -10.15
CA ALA A 18 -8.06 7.33 -10.63
C ALA A 18 -7.05 7.32 -9.47
N LYS A 19 -7.43 7.89 -8.32
CA LYS A 19 -6.61 7.87 -7.12
C LYS A 19 -6.43 6.46 -6.57
N GLN A 20 -7.47 5.63 -6.52
CA GLN A 20 -7.35 4.24 -6.06
C GLN A 20 -6.34 3.45 -6.88
N ILE A 21 -6.37 3.59 -8.21
CA ILE A 21 -5.41 2.91 -9.11
C ILE A 21 -3.98 3.38 -8.83
N LYS A 22 -3.78 4.68 -8.67
CA LYS A 22 -2.48 5.26 -8.35
C LYS A 22 -1.95 4.76 -7.00
N ASP A 23 -2.79 4.78 -5.96
CA ASP A 23 -2.41 4.36 -4.62
C ASP A 23 -2.09 2.86 -4.57
N TYR A 24 -2.85 2.03 -5.29
CA TYR A 24 -2.55 0.61 -5.45
C TYR A 24 -1.20 0.37 -6.14
N THR A 25 -0.93 1.10 -7.23
CA THR A 25 0.34 1.00 -7.97
C THR A 25 1.53 1.38 -7.07
N ASN A 26 1.40 2.47 -6.30
CA ASN A 26 2.42 2.88 -5.35
C ASN A 26 2.65 1.83 -4.26
N MET A 27 1.59 1.22 -3.74
CA MET A 27 1.69 0.14 -2.76
C MET A 27 2.48 -1.04 -3.31
N MET A 28 2.22 -1.46 -4.55
CA MET A 28 2.97 -2.55 -5.19
C MET A 28 4.45 -2.22 -5.35
N PHE A 29 4.79 -1.00 -5.76
CA PHE A 29 6.19 -0.58 -5.88
C PHE A 29 6.89 -0.54 -4.53
N ASN A 30 6.27 0.04 -3.51
CA ASN A 30 6.83 0.11 -2.16
C ASN A 30 7.03 -1.28 -1.56
N LEU A 31 6.07 -2.19 -1.73
CA LEU A 31 6.19 -3.58 -1.31
C LEU A 31 7.38 -4.25 -2.00
N SER A 32 7.45 -4.15 -3.32
CA SER A 32 8.50 -4.79 -4.12
C SER A 32 9.88 -4.28 -3.75
N GLN A 33 10.05 -2.95 -3.65
CA GLN A 33 11.31 -2.31 -3.29
C GLN A 33 11.74 -2.65 -1.86
N GLY A 34 10.80 -2.58 -0.90
CA GLY A 34 11.09 -2.90 0.50
C GLY A 34 11.53 -4.34 0.67
N CYS A 35 10.77 -5.29 0.13
CA CYS A 35 11.11 -6.71 0.26
C CYS A 35 12.37 -7.08 -0.52
N PHE A 36 12.64 -6.45 -1.67
CA PHE A 36 13.90 -6.66 -2.38
C PHE A 36 15.09 -6.22 -1.54
N ASN A 37 15.07 -5.00 -1.00
CA ASN A 37 16.15 -4.46 -0.19
C ASN A 37 16.40 -5.24 1.11
N ASP A 38 15.33 -5.76 1.73
CA ASP A 38 15.43 -6.46 3.01
C ASP A 38 15.79 -7.95 2.87
N CYS A 39 15.40 -8.59 1.76
CA CYS A 39 15.49 -10.05 1.61
C CYS A 39 16.46 -10.54 0.54
N ILE A 40 16.79 -9.76 -0.50
CA ILE A 40 17.72 -10.16 -1.56
C ILE A 40 19.11 -9.66 -1.19
N VAL A 41 19.96 -10.57 -0.77
CA VAL A 41 21.28 -10.25 -0.21
C VAL A 41 22.41 -11.03 -0.87
N ASP A 42 22.09 -12.13 -1.57
CA ASP A 42 23.06 -12.92 -2.30
C ASP A 42 22.99 -12.62 -3.81
N PHE A 43 24.07 -12.07 -4.34
CA PHE A 43 24.19 -11.68 -5.75
C PHE A 43 25.13 -12.61 -6.54
N THR A 44 25.37 -13.83 -6.07
CA THR A 44 26.22 -14.82 -6.76
C THR A 44 25.48 -15.60 -7.86
N SER A 45 24.16 -15.46 -7.95
CA SER A 45 23.28 -16.19 -8.88
C SER A 45 22.16 -15.28 -9.41
N SER A 46 21.64 -15.57 -10.60
CA SER A 46 20.44 -14.92 -11.14
C SER A 46 19.12 -15.50 -10.61
N LYS A 47 19.18 -16.52 -9.74
CA LYS A 47 18.02 -17.17 -9.14
C LYS A 47 17.89 -16.75 -7.67
N VAL A 48 16.65 -16.53 -7.24
CA VAL A 48 16.31 -16.32 -5.82
C VAL A 48 16.48 -17.63 -5.07
N GLY A 49 17.27 -17.63 -3.99
CA GLY A 49 17.48 -18.81 -3.15
C GLY A 49 16.29 -19.14 -2.25
N ASP A 50 16.23 -20.35 -1.70
CA ASP A 50 15.10 -20.80 -0.85
C ASP A 50 14.91 -19.92 0.40
N LYS A 51 16.02 -19.47 1.02
CA LYS A 51 15.98 -18.58 2.20
C LYS A 51 15.42 -17.21 1.85
N GLU A 52 15.84 -16.65 0.72
CA GLU A 52 15.38 -15.36 0.22
C GLU A 52 13.90 -15.44 -0.18
N SER A 53 13.50 -16.52 -0.87
CA SER A 53 12.10 -16.80 -1.20
C SER A 53 11.21 -16.85 0.04
N ALA A 54 11.63 -17.59 1.07
CA ALA A 54 10.90 -17.64 2.33
C ALA A 54 10.87 -16.27 3.04
N CYS A 55 11.91 -15.45 2.91
CA CYS A 55 11.93 -14.07 3.40
C CYS A 55 10.91 -13.20 2.66
N LEU A 56 10.88 -13.23 1.32
CA LEU A 56 9.96 -12.46 0.48
C LEU A 56 8.49 -12.77 0.85
N THR A 57 8.14 -14.04 1.05
CA THR A 57 6.77 -14.41 1.48
C THR A 57 6.41 -13.80 2.83
N ARG A 58 7.31 -13.87 3.82
CA ARG A 58 7.08 -13.27 5.14
C ARG A 58 7.04 -11.74 5.08
N CYS A 59 7.87 -11.14 4.25
CA CYS A 59 7.91 -9.70 4.05
C CYS A 59 6.58 -9.19 3.49
N ALA A 60 6.05 -9.83 2.45
CA ALA A 60 4.76 -9.47 1.87
C ALA A 60 3.60 -9.59 2.87
N ASP A 61 3.51 -10.73 3.58
CA ASP A 61 2.50 -10.93 4.62
C ASP A 61 2.58 -9.86 5.72
N LYS A 62 3.81 -9.57 6.20
CA LYS A 62 4.05 -8.52 7.18
C LYS A 62 3.66 -7.14 6.65
N PHE A 63 4.00 -6.81 5.42
CA PHE A 63 3.70 -5.52 4.81
C PHE A 63 2.19 -5.27 4.72
N PHE A 64 1.40 -6.26 4.29
CA PHE A 64 -0.05 -6.11 4.22
C PHE A 64 -0.69 -5.97 5.60
N LYS A 65 -0.31 -6.85 6.56
CA LYS A 65 -0.79 -6.75 7.95
C LYS A 65 -0.42 -5.40 8.58
N HIS A 66 0.78 -4.91 8.32
CA HIS A 66 1.24 -3.62 8.80
C HIS A 66 0.41 -2.47 8.19
N THR A 67 0.28 -2.44 6.87
CA THR A 67 -0.49 -1.42 6.14
C THR A 67 -1.96 -1.38 6.61
N GLN A 68 -2.59 -2.54 6.77
CA GLN A 68 -3.96 -2.64 7.31
C GLN A 68 -4.06 -2.05 8.71
N ARG A 69 -3.14 -2.43 9.62
CA ARG A 69 -3.14 -1.96 11.00
C ARG A 69 -2.93 -0.44 11.08
N VAL A 70 -1.96 0.08 10.32
CA VAL A 70 -1.70 1.52 10.24
C VAL A 70 -2.93 2.26 9.72
N GLY A 71 -3.57 1.76 8.65
CA GLY A 71 -4.80 2.33 8.11
C GLY A 71 -5.93 2.40 9.14
N GLN A 72 -6.14 1.33 9.92
CA GLN A 72 -7.14 1.32 10.98
C GLN A 72 -6.84 2.37 12.06
N ARG A 73 -5.58 2.45 12.54
CA ARG A 73 -5.19 3.45 13.55
C ARG A 73 -5.30 4.88 13.02
N PHE A 74 -4.97 5.09 11.75
CA PHE A 74 -5.12 6.37 11.10
C PHE A 74 -6.58 6.82 11.08
N ALA A 75 -7.51 5.95 10.68
CA ALA A 75 -8.95 6.24 10.67
C ALA A 75 -9.47 6.61 12.07
N GLU A 76 -9.07 5.86 13.10
CA GLU A 76 -9.41 6.15 14.50
C GLU A 76 -8.91 7.52 14.97
N ASN A 77 -7.67 7.87 14.62
CA ASN A 77 -7.10 9.17 15.01
C ASN A 77 -7.72 10.33 14.22
N ASN A 78 -7.99 10.14 12.93
CA ASN A 78 -8.65 11.14 12.12
C ASN A 78 -10.07 11.45 12.61
N ALA A 79 -10.80 10.43 13.09
CA ALA A 79 -12.12 10.62 13.70
C ALA A 79 -12.09 11.45 14.99
N LYS A 80 -10.98 11.42 15.75
CA LYS A 80 -10.79 12.27 16.94
C LYS A 80 -10.49 13.73 16.60
N LEU A 81 -9.82 13.98 15.47
CA LEU A 81 -9.49 15.33 15.00
C LEU A 81 -10.68 16.08 14.40
N MET A 82 -11.72 15.33 14.00
CA MET A 82 -12.97 15.89 13.46
C MET A 82 -14.04 16.15 14.55
N GLN A 83 -13.73 15.89 15.82
CA GLN A 83 -14.54 16.30 16.99
C GLN A 83 -14.00 17.60 17.57
#